data_AF-A0A562LXL3-F1
#
_entry.id   AF-A0A562LXL3-F1
#
_cell.length_a   1.000
_cell.length_b   1.000
_cell.length_c   1.000
_cell.angle_alpha   90.00
_cell.angle_beta   90.00
_cell.angle_gamma   90.00
#
_symmetry.space_group_name_H-M   'P 1'
#
loop_
_entity.id
_entity.type
_entity.pdbx_description
1 polymer ?
#
loop_
_entity_poly.entity_id
_entity_poly.type
_entity_poly.pdbx_seq_one_letter_code
_entity_poly.pdbx_strand_id
1 'polypeptide(L)' 'VISKGIAKDRIEGKGYGESEPKVQCDKCTTEEHAKNRRSEFMIVKK' A
#
# COMPACT_ATOMS: atom_id res chain seq x y z
N VAL A 1 6.02 8.41 -9.27
CA VAL A 1 6.42 7.15 -9.94
C VAL A 1 6.48 7.32 -11.45
N ILE A 2 5.36 7.58 -12.14
CA ILE A 2 5.35 7.83 -13.59
C ILE A 2 6.19 9.05 -13.97
N SER A 3 6.06 10.16 -13.23
CA SER A 3 6.88 11.38 -13.41
C SER A 3 8.39 11.17 -13.21
N LYS A 4 8.79 10.01 -12.71
CA LYS A 4 10.20 9.61 -12.55
C LYS A 4 10.66 8.63 -13.65
N GLY A 5 9.89 8.49 -14.74
CA GLY A 5 10.30 7.74 -15.94
C GLY A 5 9.85 6.28 -16.00
N ILE A 6 9.06 5.79 -15.04
CA ILE A 6 8.53 4.42 -15.09
C ILE A 6 7.28 4.39 -15.99
N ALA A 7 7.31 3.57 -17.03
CA ALA A 7 6.21 3.42 -17.98
C ALA A 7 4.92 2.93 -17.28
N LYS A 8 3.77 3.49 -17.67
CA LYS A 8 2.47 3.28 -17.00
C LYS A 8 2.01 1.82 -17.05
N ASP A 9 2.29 1.13 -18.14
CA ASP A 9 1.97 -0.28 -18.41
C ASP A 9 2.75 -1.29 -17.53
N ARG A 10 3.75 -0.80 -16.79
CA ARG A 10 4.53 -1.58 -15.80
C ARG A 10 4.01 -1.42 -14.37
N ILE A 11 2.97 -0.61 -14.16
CA ILE A 11 2.46 -0.27 -12.83
C ILE A 11 1.02 -0.77 -12.74
N GLU A 12 0.78 -1.66 -11.80
CA GLU A 12 -0.56 -2.08 -11.39
C GLU A 12 -0.84 -1.54 -9.98
N GLY A 13 -2.08 -1.17 -9.72
CA GLY A 13 -2.50 -0.62 -8.43
C GLY A 13 -3.79 -1.28 -7.95
N LYS A 14 -3.83 -1.66 -6.68
CA LYS A 14 -5.02 -2.19 -6.03
C LYS A 14 -5.20 -1.50 -4.67
N GLY A 15 -6.39 -0.95 -4.45
CA GLY A 15 -6.79 -0.36 -3.18
C GLY A 15 -7.50 -1.40 -2.31
N TYR A 16 -7.02 -1.59 -1.07
CA TYR A 16 -7.63 -2.51 -0.12
C TYR A 16 -8.47 -1.81 0.97
N GLY A 17 -8.33 -0.49 1.12
CA GLY A 17 -8.96 0.22 2.23
C GLY A 17 -8.52 -0.38 3.57
N GLU A 18 -9.49 -0.68 4.44
CA GLU A 18 -9.24 -1.27 5.76
C GLU A 18 -9.35 -2.81 5.78
N SER A 19 -9.51 -3.47 4.63
CA SER A 19 -9.71 -4.93 4.59
C SER A 19 -8.43 -5.74 4.86
N GLU A 20 -7.26 -5.14 4.72
CA GLU A 20 -5.94 -5.79 4.88
C GLU A 20 -5.02 -4.96 5.82
N PRO A 21 -5.35 -4.88 7.12
CA PRO A 21 -4.56 -4.14 8.08
C PRO A 21 -3.20 -4.81 8.31
N LYS A 22 -2.13 -4.02 8.36
CA LYS A 22 -0.79 -4.52 8.72
C LYS A 22 -0.74 -4.95 10.18
N VAL A 23 -1.36 -4.16 11.03
CA VAL A 23 -1.53 -4.41 12.45
C VAL A 23 -3.01 -4.67 12.67
N GLN A 24 -3.33 -5.90 13.05
CA GLN A 24 -4.68 -6.32 13.43
C GLN A 24 -5.05 -5.59 14.73
N CYS A 25 -5.96 -4.61 14.65
CA CYS A 25 -6.44 -3.85 15.80
C CYS A 25 -7.90 -3.44 15.61
N ASP A 26 -8.71 -3.59 16.65
CA ASP A 26 -10.12 -3.16 16.66
C ASP A 26 -10.29 -1.73 17.21
N LYS A 27 -9.47 -1.36 18.21
CA LYS A 27 -9.33 0.01 18.73
C LYS A 27 -7.87 0.41 18.65
N CYS A 28 -7.48 0.95 17.51
CA CYS A 28 -6.09 1.25 17.24
C CYS A 28 -5.65 2.56 17.92
N THR A 29 -4.41 2.57 18.39
CA THR A 29 -3.68 3.79 18.72
C THR A 29 -3.39 4.60 17.46
N THR A 30 -3.04 5.88 17.62
CA THR A 30 -2.63 6.75 16.51
C THR A 30 -1.45 6.16 15.73
N GLU A 31 -0.51 5.52 16.43
CA GLU A 31 0.68 4.90 15.85
C GLU A 31 0.33 3.65 15.02
N GLU A 32 -0.58 2.82 15.51
CA GLU A 32 -1.07 1.66 14.76
C GLU A 32 -1.85 2.07 13.52
N HIS A 33 -2.71 3.09 13.64
CA HIS A 33 -3.36 3.67 12.47
C HIS A 33 -2.34 4.20 11.45
N ALA A 34 -1.25 4.84 11.91
CA ALA A 34 -0.18 5.28 11.01
C ALA A 34 0.52 4.10 10.31
N LYS A 35 0.72 2.97 11.00
CA LYS A 35 1.25 1.74 10.37
C LYS A 35 0.29 1.15 9.35
N ASN A 36 -1.02 1.20 9.58
CA ASN A 36 -2.03 0.65 8.66
C ASN A 36 -2.26 1.54 7.42
N ARG A 37 -2.18 2.86 7.56
CA ARG A 37 -2.24 3.84 6.45
C ARG A 37 -0.94 3.84 5.63
N ARG A 38 -0.80 2.85 4.76
CA ARG A 38 0.45 2.58 4.02
C ARG A 38 0.18 2.26 2.55
N SER A 39 1.24 2.39 1.75
CA SER A 39 1.32 1.84 0.41
C SER A 39 2.43 0.79 0.39
N GLU A 40 2.15 -0.37 -0.18
CA GLU A 40 3.14 -1.43 -0.41
C GLU A 40 3.50 -1.51 -1.89
N PHE A 41 4.76 -1.84 -2.17
CA PHE A 41 5.29 -1.97 -3.52
C PHE A 41 5.93 -3.35 -3.68
N MET A 42 5.49 -4.10 -4.68
CA MET A 42 6.06 -5.41 -5.00
C MET A 42 6.61 -5.38 -6.42
N ILE A 43 7.87 -5.79 -6.58
CA ILE A 43 8.51 -5.92 -7.89
C ILE A 43 8.33 -7.37 -8.34
N VAL A 44 7.61 -7.56 -9.44
CA VAL A 44 7.33 -8.88 -10.02
C VAL A 44 8.12 -9.08 -11.31
N LYS A 45 8.38 -10.34 -11.67
CA LYS A 45 8.87 -10.70 -13.00
C LYS A 45 7.67 -10.76 -13.95
N LYS A 46 7.83 -10.22 -15.16
CA LYS A 46 6.90 -10.42 -16.29
C LYS A 46 7.41 -11.57 -17.15
#